data_AF-A0A1U7SW58-F1
#
_entry.id   AF-A0A1U7SW58-F1
#
_cell.length_a   1.000
_cell.length_b   1.000
_cell.length_c   1.000
_cell.angle_alpha   90.00
_cell.angle_beta   90.00
_cell.angle_gamma   90.00
#
_symmetry.space_group_name_H-M   'P 1'
#
loop_
_entity.id
_entity.type
_entity.pdbx_description
1 polymer ?
#
loop_
_entity_poly.entity_id
_entity_poly.type
_entity_poly.pdbx_seq_one_letter_code
_entity_poly.pdbx_strand_id
1 'polypeptide(L)'
;YHLQALRHLYVLAAEPRLLVPVDVDTNTPCYALLEVTYKGTQWYEQTKEELMAPTLLPELHLLKQIKVKGPRYWELLIDLSKGTQHLKSILSKDGVLYVKLRAGQLSYKEDPMGWQSLLAQTVANRNSEARAFKVVLTAKN
;
A
#
# COMPACT_ATOMS: atom_id res chain seq x y z
N TYR A 1 -1.31 -15.74 42.92
CA TYR A 1 -2.53 -15.25 42.23
C TYR A 1 -2.25 -13.87 41.65
N HIS A 2 -2.30 -13.72 40.32
CA HIS A 2 -2.20 -12.42 39.64
C HIS A 2 -3.62 -11.88 39.39
N LEU A 3 -3.85 -10.59 39.63
CA LEU A 3 -5.13 -9.92 39.39
C LEU A 3 -5.54 -10.03 37.91
N GLN A 4 -6.56 -10.83 37.63
CA GLN A 4 -7.01 -11.13 36.26
C GLN A 4 -7.43 -9.86 35.49
N ALA A 5 -7.96 -8.86 36.20
CA ALA A 5 -8.42 -7.59 35.64
C ALA A 5 -7.29 -6.80 34.94
N LEU A 6 -6.05 -6.90 35.41
CA LEU A 6 -4.91 -6.19 34.82
C LEU A 6 -4.58 -6.66 33.40
N ARG A 7 -5.05 -7.84 32.99
CA ARG A 7 -4.85 -8.31 31.61
C ARG A 7 -5.63 -7.52 30.58
N HIS A 8 -6.61 -6.70 30.99
CA HIS A 8 -7.40 -5.89 30.07
C HIS A 8 -6.84 -4.47 29.87
N LEU A 9 -5.77 -4.09 30.59
CA LEU A 9 -5.20 -2.74 30.51
C LEU A 9 -4.59 -2.40 29.13
N TYR A 10 -4.27 -3.40 28.30
CA TYR A 10 -3.72 -3.18 26.95
C TYR A 10 -4.64 -2.35 26.06
N VAL A 11 -5.95 -2.34 26.33
CA VAL A 11 -6.93 -1.56 25.56
C VAL A 11 -6.64 -0.06 25.61
N LEU A 12 -6.01 0.43 26.68
CA LEU A 12 -5.66 1.84 26.84
C LEU A 12 -4.52 2.27 25.92
N ALA A 13 -3.68 1.33 25.48
CA ALA A 13 -2.59 1.57 24.54
C ALA A 13 -2.98 1.24 23.08
N ALA A 14 -4.19 0.71 22.86
CA ALA A 14 -4.67 0.36 21.54
C ALA A 14 -5.05 1.63 20.76
N GLU A 15 -4.25 1.98 19.76
CA GLU A 15 -4.50 3.11 18.88
C GLU A 15 -4.88 2.63 17.47
N PRO A 16 -5.88 3.26 16.82
CA PRO A 16 -6.21 2.95 15.44
C PRO A 16 -5.11 3.48 14.51
N ARG A 17 -4.29 2.57 13.97
CA ARG A 17 -3.19 2.90 13.05
C ARG A 17 -3.31 2.20 11.70
N LEU A 18 -4.40 1.47 11.46
CA LEU A 18 -4.64 0.73 10.23
C LEU A 18 -5.02 1.71 9.11
N LEU A 19 -4.35 1.60 7.97
CA LEU A 19 -4.68 2.36 6.77
C LEU A 19 -5.13 1.40 5.66
N VAL A 20 -6.36 1.58 5.19
CA VAL A 20 -6.99 0.72 4.18
C VAL A 20 -7.31 1.57 2.94
N PRO A 21 -6.66 1.30 1.80
CA PRO A 21 -6.99 2.00 0.58
C PRO A 21 -8.31 1.46 0.01
N VAL A 22 -9.21 2.36 -0.38
CA VAL A 22 -10.48 2.05 -1.01
C VAL A 22 -10.51 2.71 -2.37
N ASP A 23 -10.84 1.93 -3.39
CA ASP A 23 -10.98 2.46 -4.74
C ASP A 23 -12.24 3.34 -4.86
N VAL A 24 -12.08 4.54 -5.38
CA VAL A 24 -13.17 5.51 -5.55
C VAL A 24 -14.23 5.03 -6.53
N ASP A 25 -13.84 4.28 -7.57
CA ASP A 25 -14.77 3.89 -8.64
C ASP A 25 -15.65 2.69 -8.22
N THR A 26 -15.07 1.70 -7.54
CA THR A 26 -15.79 0.50 -7.08
C THR A 26 -16.28 0.58 -5.63
N ASN A 27 -15.77 1.55 -4.86
CA ASN A 27 -15.99 1.66 -3.41
C ASN A 27 -15.64 0.36 -2.64
N THR A 28 -14.65 -0.37 -3.13
CA THR A 28 -14.17 -1.61 -2.50
C THR A 28 -12.74 -1.44 -1.97
N PRO A 29 -12.39 -2.09 -0.84
CA PRO A 29 -11.03 -2.08 -0.34
C PRO A 29 -10.10 -2.76 -1.35
N CYS A 30 -9.02 -2.08 -1.69
CA CYS A 30 -8.07 -2.52 -2.69
C CYS A 30 -6.67 -2.63 -2.07
N TYR A 31 -5.70 -3.09 -2.85
CA TYR A 31 -4.31 -3.00 -2.47
C TYR A 31 -3.66 -1.82 -3.20
N ALA A 32 -2.88 -1.02 -2.47
CA ALA A 32 -2.17 0.12 -3.03
C ALA A 32 -0.77 0.23 -2.44
N LEU A 33 0.20 0.59 -3.27
CA LEU A 33 1.57 0.81 -2.84
C LEU A 33 1.69 2.18 -2.17
N LEU A 34 2.25 2.22 -0.97
CA LEU A 34 2.50 3.42 -0.20
C LEU A 34 4.00 3.59 0.01
N GLU A 35 4.48 4.82 -0.15
CA GLU A 35 5.80 5.25 0.29
C GLU A 35 5.63 6.05 1.58
N VAL A 36 6.16 5.52 2.68
CA VAL A 36 6.16 6.16 3.99
C VAL A 36 7.55 6.74 4.23
N THR A 37 7.60 8.03 4.59
CA THR A 37 8.86 8.69 4.94
C THR A 37 8.90 8.92 6.44
N TYR A 38 9.94 8.40 7.08
CA TYR A 38 10.22 8.57 8.49
C TYR A 38 11.00 9.87 8.72
N LYS A 39 10.80 10.49 9.88
CA LYS A 39 11.64 11.60 10.34
C LYS A 39 12.98 11.05 10.80
N GLY A 40 14.06 11.74 10.44
CA GLY A 40 15.37 11.44 11.00
C GLY A 40 15.36 11.72 12.50
N THR A 41 15.94 10.80 13.27
CA THR A 41 16.18 10.94 14.70
C THR A 41 17.68 10.84 14.97
N GLN A 42 18.08 10.98 16.23
CA GLN A 42 19.47 10.76 16.65
C GLN A 42 19.99 9.34 16.37
N TRP A 43 19.11 8.36 16.15
CA TRP A 43 19.48 6.97 15.90
C TRP A 43 19.52 6.58 14.43
N TYR A 44 18.81 7.31 13.55
CA TYR A 44 18.71 6.99 12.13
C TYR A 44 18.39 8.23 11.31
N GLU A 45 18.93 8.29 10.09
CA GLU A 45 18.65 9.36 9.14
C GLU A 45 17.25 9.26 8.54
N GLN A 46 16.85 10.26 7.75
CA GLN A 46 15.53 10.26 7.15
C GLN A 46 15.37 9.15 6.10
N THR A 47 14.66 8.08 6.45
CA THR A 47 14.46 6.91 5.57
C THR A 47 13.09 6.91 4.91
N LYS A 48 13.02 6.33 3.71
CA LYS A 48 11.79 6.04 3.00
C LYS A 48 11.61 4.53 2.89
N GLU A 49 10.38 4.08 3.09
CA GLU A 49 10.02 2.66 3.00
C GLU A 49 8.78 2.51 2.14
N GLU A 50 8.78 1.49 1.29
CA GLU A 50 7.65 1.13 0.45
C GLU A 50 6.88 -0.03 1.09
N LEU A 51 5.58 0.18 1.28
CA LEU A 51 4.67 -0.74 1.96
C LEU A 51 3.44 -0.98 1.09
N MET A 52 2.95 -2.21 1.06
CA MET A 52 1.74 -2.56 0.32
C MET A 52 0.53 -2.51 1.25
N ALA A 53 -0.30 -1.47 1.13
CA ALA A 53 -1.50 -1.32 1.95
C ALA A 53 -2.60 -2.30 1.50
N PRO A 54 -3.44 -2.83 2.41
CA PRO A 54 -3.68 -2.38 3.79
C PRO A 54 -2.55 -2.73 4.76
N THR A 55 -2.03 -1.73 5.47
CA THR A 55 -0.94 -1.88 6.44
C THR A 55 -1.21 -1.13 7.73
N LEU A 56 -0.62 -1.63 8.82
CA LEU A 56 -0.55 -0.91 10.09
C LEU A 56 0.57 0.13 10.00
N LEU A 57 0.24 1.40 10.21
CA LEU A 57 1.23 2.46 10.27
C LEU A 57 2.01 2.40 11.59
N PRO A 58 3.31 2.75 11.55
CA PRO A 58 4.09 2.99 12.75
C PRO A 58 3.60 4.27 13.45
N GLU A 59 4.29 4.66 14.53
CA GLU A 59 3.84 5.79 15.35
C GLU A 59 3.81 7.10 14.54
N LEU A 60 2.67 7.78 14.58
CA LEU A 60 2.38 8.97 13.78
C LEU A 60 3.39 10.11 13.95
N HIS A 61 3.99 10.22 15.14
CA HIS A 61 4.95 11.27 15.44
C HIS A 61 6.31 11.02 14.77
N LEU A 62 6.67 9.76 14.49
CA LEU A 62 7.89 9.36 13.77
C LEU A 62 7.76 9.57 12.25
N LEU A 63 6.53 9.70 11.75
CA LEU A 63 6.26 9.86 10.33
C LEU A 63 6.37 11.32 9.89
N LYS A 64 7.04 11.54 8.75
CA LYS A 64 7.18 12.85 8.09
C LYS A 64 6.11 13.06 7.03
N GLN A 65 5.90 12.07 6.17
CA GLN A 65 4.92 12.13 5.08
C GLN A 65 4.53 10.70 4.67
N ILE A 66 3.33 10.57 4.11
CA ILE A 66 2.83 9.35 3.49
C ILE A 66 2.44 9.68 2.06
N LYS A 67 2.91 8.90 1.10
CA LYS A 67 2.63 9.07 -0.32
C LYS A 67 2.04 7.79 -0.90
N VAL A 68 0.93 7.86 -1.60
CA VAL A 68 0.47 6.77 -2.48
C VAL A 68 1.39 6.76 -3.71
N LYS A 69 2.09 5.66 -3.91
CA LYS A 69 3.07 5.48 -5.00
C LYS A 69 2.58 4.40 -5.96
N GLY A 70 3.10 4.44 -7.17
CA GLY A 70 2.94 3.36 -8.15
C GLY A 70 2.30 3.82 -9.46
N PRO A 71 2.46 3.03 -10.53
CA PRO A 71 1.94 3.37 -11.85
C PRO A 71 0.42 3.18 -11.95
N ARG A 72 -0.18 2.46 -11.00
CA ARG A 72 -1.58 2.01 -11.08
C ARG A 72 -2.58 2.98 -10.48
N TYR A 73 -2.21 3.68 -9.41
CA TYR A 73 -3.08 4.66 -8.75
C TYR A 73 -2.57 6.08 -8.95
N TRP A 74 -3.44 7.04 -8.71
CA TRP A 74 -3.04 8.44 -8.64
C TRP A 74 -2.19 8.71 -7.40
N GLU A 75 -1.17 9.54 -7.57
CA GLU A 75 -0.30 9.91 -6.45
C GLU A 75 -1.06 10.83 -5.49
N LEU A 76 -1.04 10.49 -4.21
CA LEU A 76 -1.62 11.28 -3.13
C LEU A 76 -0.53 11.49 -2.09
N LEU A 77 -0.35 12.72 -1.61
CA LEU A 77 0.65 13.04 -0.60
C LEU A 77 -0.04 13.62 0.63
N ILE A 78 0.19 13.00 1.77
CA ILE A 78 -0.23 13.47 3.08
C ILE A 78 1.01 13.90 3.83
N ASP A 79 1.16 15.22 3.98
CA ASP A 79 2.27 15.82 4.71
C ASP A 79 1.92 15.93 6.20
N LEU A 80 2.66 15.20 7.03
CA LEU A 80 2.45 15.18 8.49
C LEU A 80 3.23 16.30 9.19
N SER A 81 4.09 17.04 8.47
CA SER A 81 4.84 18.18 9.03
C SER A 81 3.93 19.38 9.33
N LYS A 82 2.88 19.57 8.53
CA LYS A 82 1.90 20.66 8.66
C LYS A 82 0.83 20.40 9.71
N GLY A 83 0.71 19.14 10.17
CA GLY A 83 -0.24 18.74 11.20
C GLY A 83 -0.68 17.29 11.05
N THR A 84 -0.67 16.55 12.15
CA THR A 84 -1.10 15.14 12.19
C THR A 84 -2.61 14.96 12.35
N GLN A 85 -3.36 16.06 12.54
CA GLN A 85 -4.79 16.03 12.85
C GLN A 85 -5.63 15.43 11.72
N HIS A 86 -5.30 15.76 10.46
CA HIS A 86 -6.03 15.24 9.31
C HIS A 86 -5.91 13.72 9.22
N LEU A 87 -4.69 13.20 9.34
CA LEU A 87 -4.46 11.76 9.28
C LEU A 87 -5.02 11.03 10.50
N LYS A 88 -4.91 11.62 11.69
CA LYS A 88 -5.60 11.09 12.89
C LYS A 88 -7.11 11.02 12.71
N SER A 89 -7.72 12.01 12.08
CA SER A 89 -9.16 12.01 11.80
C SER A 89 -9.55 10.88 10.84
N ILE A 90 -8.74 10.64 9.80
CA ILE A 90 -8.93 9.50 8.87
C ILE A 90 -8.83 8.17 9.62
N LEU A 91 -7.77 7.98 10.42
CA LEU A 91 -7.57 6.77 11.22
C LEU A 91 -8.68 6.55 12.25
N SER A 92 -9.24 7.62 12.81
CA SER A 92 -10.36 7.54 13.76
C SER A 92 -11.68 7.19 13.06
N LYS A 93 -11.79 7.41 11.75
CA LYS A 93 -12.94 7.10 10.90
C LYS A 93 -12.63 5.89 10.01
N ASP A 94 -12.29 4.78 10.66
CA ASP A 94 -12.00 3.48 10.04
C ASP A 94 -10.69 3.38 9.23
N GLY A 95 -9.91 4.46 9.12
CA GLY A 95 -8.61 4.44 8.44
C GLY A 95 -8.70 4.30 6.92
N VAL A 96 -9.83 4.71 6.33
CA VAL A 96 -10.07 4.59 4.89
C VAL A 96 -9.35 5.69 4.11
N LEU A 97 -8.52 5.28 3.15
CA LEU A 97 -7.86 6.17 2.21
C LEU A 97 -8.42 5.97 0.81
N TYR A 98 -9.10 6.98 0.29
CA TYR A 98 -9.63 6.91 -1.07
C TYR A 98 -8.51 7.06 -2.11
N VAL A 99 -8.36 6.06 -2.96
CA VAL A 99 -7.41 6.04 -4.08
C VAL A 99 -8.18 5.83 -5.38
N LYS A 100 -7.71 6.44 -6.47
CA LYS A 100 -8.31 6.25 -7.78
C LYS A 100 -7.37 5.47 -8.68
N LEU A 101 -7.88 4.38 -9.28
CA LEU A 101 -7.15 3.60 -10.26
C LEU A 101 -6.99 4.42 -11.56
N ARG A 102 -5.82 4.34 -12.18
CA ARG A 102 -5.56 4.96 -13.48
C ARG A 102 -6.20 4.12 -14.58
N ALA A 103 -6.76 4.79 -15.59
CA ALA A 103 -7.35 4.12 -16.73
C ALA A 103 -6.33 3.22 -17.45
N GLY A 104 -6.77 2.02 -17.87
CA GLY A 104 -5.92 1.06 -18.58
C GLY A 104 -5.06 0.16 -17.69
N GLN A 105 -5.06 0.39 -16.37
CA GLN A 105 -4.39 -0.45 -15.38
C GLN A 105 -5.41 -1.34 -14.67
N LEU A 106 -4.98 -2.52 -14.22
CA LEU A 106 -5.78 -3.42 -13.40
C LEU A 106 -5.44 -3.25 -11.92
N SER A 107 -6.36 -3.60 -11.04
CA SER A 107 -6.10 -3.61 -9.60
C SER A 107 -5.01 -4.64 -9.26
N TYR A 108 -4.29 -4.43 -8.16
CA TYR A 108 -3.30 -5.43 -7.69
C TYR A 108 -3.93 -6.77 -7.27
N LYS A 109 -5.25 -6.78 -7.02
CA LYS A 109 -5.98 -8.01 -6.74
C LYS A 109 -6.10 -8.89 -7.98
N GLU A 110 -6.35 -8.28 -9.14
CA GLU A 110 -6.52 -8.98 -10.42
C GLU A 110 -5.17 -9.33 -11.05
N ASP A 111 -4.18 -8.44 -10.89
CA ASP A 111 -2.85 -8.64 -11.44
C ASP A 111 -1.78 -8.29 -10.39
N PRO A 112 -1.34 -9.25 -9.56
CA PRO A 112 -0.31 -9.01 -8.55
C PRO A 112 1.03 -8.57 -9.14
N MET A 113 1.39 -9.08 -10.32
CA MET A 113 2.72 -8.89 -10.93
C MET A 113 2.78 -7.73 -11.95
N GLY A 114 1.63 -7.24 -12.43
CA GLY A 114 1.58 -6.13 -13.39
C GLY A 114 1.81 -6.55 -14.84
N TRP A 115 1.76 -7.85 -15.13
CA TRP A 115 2.04 -8.39 -16.46
C TRP A 115 0.81 -8.38 -17.37
N GLN A 116 -0.37 -8.11 -16.83
CA GLN A 116 -1.63 -8.03 -17.54
C GLN A 116 -2.12 -6.59 -17.55
N SER A 117 -1.67 -5.82 -18.53
CA SER A 117 -2.37 -4.58 -18.91
C SER A 117 -3.57 -4.93 -19.80
N LEU A 118 -4.65 -4.16 -19.77
CA LEU A 118 -5.81 -4.37 -20.67
C LEU A 118 -5.40 -4.40 -22.15
N LEU A 119 -4.40 -3.60 -22.52
CA LEU A 119 -3.78 -3.64 -23.84
C LEU A 119 -3.09 -5.00 -24.10
N ALA A 120 -2.32 -5.51 -23.14
CA ALA A 120 -1.64 -6.80 -23.25
C ALA A 120 -2.61 -7.98 -23.38
N GLN A 121 -3.78 -7.92 -22.73
CA GLN A 121 -4.84 -8.93 -22.91
C GLN A 121 -5.31 -9.00 -24.36
N THR A 122 -5.48 -7.86 -25.05
CA THR A 122 -5.89 -7.87 -26.46
C THR A 122 -4.82 -8.46 -27.39
N VAL A 123 -3.53 -8.31 -27.06
CA VAL A 123 -2.43 -8.90 -27.84
C VAL A 123 -2.27 -10.40 -27.54
N ALA A 124 -2.38 -10.80 -26.27
CA ALA A 124 -2.29 -12.20 -25.86
C ALA A 124 -3.48 -13.03 -26.37
N ASN A 125 -4.68 -12.44 -26.43
CA ASN A 125 -5.88 -13.12 -26.93
C ASN A 125 -5.90 -13.26 -28.46
N ARG A 126 -5.07 -12.50 -29.19
CA ARG A 126 -4.83 -12.72 -30.63
C ARG A 126 -3.78 -13.81 -30.91
N ASN A 127 -2.98 -14.20 -29.91
CA ASN A 127 -1.85 -15.12 -30.07
C ASN A 127 -2.05 -16.44 -29.31
N SER A 128 -3.25 -17.00 -29.35
CA SER A 128 -3.51 -18.37 -28.89
C SER A 128 -2.73 -19.45 -29.67
N GLU A 129 -2.11 -19.10 -30.80
CA GLU A 129 -1.31 -20.02 -31.62
C GLU A 129 0.21 -19.90 -31.42
N ALA A 130 0.72 -18.93 -30.66
CA ALA A 130 2.15 -18.63 -30.60
C ALA A 130 2.82 -18.93 -29.24
N ARG A 131 2.38 -19.98 -28.53
CA ARG A 131 3.06 -20.45 -27.30
C ARG A 131 3.97 -21.64 -27.59
N ALA A 132 5.16 -21.36 -28.08
CA ALA A 132 6.30 -22.27 -27.95
C ALA A 132 7.63 -21.49 -27.96
N PHE A 133 7.93 -20.77 -26.87
CA PHE A 133 9.32 -20.37 -26.58
C PHE A 133 9.89 -21.31 -25.52
N LYS A 134 10.57 -22.35 -26.00
CA LYS A 134 11.38 -23.24 -25.18
C LYS A 134 12.72 -22.55 -24.97
N VAL A 135 13.03 -22.16 -23.73
CA VAL A 135 14.38 -21.67 -23.37
C VAL A 135 15.33 -22.85 -23.47
N VAL A 136 16.20 -22.84 -24.47
CA VAL A 136 17.32 -23.78 -24.56
C VAL A 136 18.48 -23.16 -23.77
N LEU A 137 18.75 -23.71 -22.58
CA LEU A 137 19.97 -23.42 -21.84
C LEU A 137 21.13 -24.17 -22.52
N THR A 138 21.92 -23.46 -23.32
CA THR A 138 23.19 -24.00 -23.82
C THR A 138 24.26 -23.76 -22.75
N ALA A 139 24.60 -24.81 -22.00
CA ALA A 139 25.82 -24.83 -21.20
C ALA A 139 27.04 -24.75 -22.13
N LYS A 140 27.99 -23.87 -21.80
CA LYS A 140 29.33 -23.89 -22.39
C LYS A 140 30.33 -24.27 -21.30
N ASN A 141 31.12 -25.30 -21.63
CA ASN A 141 32.41 -25.64 -21.00
C ASN A 141 33.37 -24.45 -21.02
#